data_AF-K0Z9L6-F1
#
_entry.id   AF-K0Z9L6-F1
#
_cell.length_a   1.000
_cell.length_b   1.000
_cell.length_c   1.000
_cell.angle_alpha   90.00
_cell.angle_beta   90.00
_cell.angle_gamma   90.00
#
_symmetry.space_group_name_H-M   'P 1'
#
loop_
_entity.id
_entity.type
_entity.pdbx_description
1 polymer ?
#
loop_
_entity_poly.entity_id
_entity_poly.type
_entity_poly.pdbx_seq_one_letter_code
_entity_poly.pdbx_strand_id
1 'polypeptide(L)'
;MFLGVSRQSVTKWEAEKSYPEMDKLLKMCSFFECSLDDLVTDDLTNRPAEDATAPKMPGGPATDVCGYDDHAKSLAWRIPTGIAFIMLGIAWTIFVDGGPTGILHEGDLLAVAGLFAGIVAGMAVLIPAGMRHSAFVKSHPYIEDFYTDEEKTKARKQLGVGIIVGIADAFLGILAMIATDNSAHENLGGAIMMLLFACAVLIIVNKSMLYARLNLAEYNKNAIDELEVEDIVKAAIDEQRKKTLLAAHGVKTRKERITGSLCGAIMIIATIAGLVMLFQPIAQGIDPDDVNWTANMFWMAWVIGGLCCGIVALLVNAFVEDE
;
A
#
# COMPACT_ATOMS: atom_id res chain seq x y z
N MET A 1 -3.37 21.99 -16.69
CA MET A 1 -3.01 21.65 -18.08
C MET A 1 -3.01 22.94 -18.92
N PHE A 2 -1.98 23.78 -18.79
CA PHE A 2 -2.03 25.18 -19.25
C PHE A 2 -1.81 25.37 -20.75
N LEU A 3 -1.11 24.44 -21.42
CA LEU A 3 -0.86 24.47 -22.87
C LEU A 3 -1.80 23.57 -23.68
N GLY A 4 -2.68 22.82 -23.03
CA GLY A 4 -3.57 21.85 -23.70
C GLY A 4 -2.81 20.80 -24.52
N VAL A 5 -1.65 20.36 -24.03
CA VAL A 5 -0.81 19.31 -24.64
C VAL A 5 -0.47 18.24 -23.58
N SER A 6 -0.20 17.02 -24.05
CA SER A 6 0.22 15.91 -23.18
C SER A 6 1.67 16.10 -22.70
N ARG A 7 2.04 15.50 -21.56
CA ARG A 7 3.42 15.52 -21.07
C ARG A 7 4.40 14.89 -22.08
N GLN A 8 3.97 13.84 -22.78
CA GLN A 8 4.77 13.21 -23.84
C GLN A 8 5.10 14.16 -24.99
N SER A 9 4.23 15.12 -25.29
CA SER A 9 4.49 16.15 -26.30
C SER A 9 5.58 17.11 -25.82
N VAL A 10 5.55 17.50 -24.54
CA VAL A 10 6.57 18.38 -23.92
C VAL A 10 7.93 17.67 -23.85
N THR A 11 7.97 16.42 -23.39
CA THR A 11 9.22 15.63 -23.35
C THR A 11 9.84 15.42 -24.74
N LYS A 12 9.02 15.33 -25.79
CA LYS A 12 9.54 15.28 -27.17
C LYS A 12 10.09 16.62 -27.65
N TRP A 13 9.58 17.75 -27.14
CA TRP A 13 10.15 19.07 -27.41
C TRP A 13 11.48 19.25 -26.68
N GLU A 14 11.56 18.86 -25.41
CA GLU A 14 12.78 18.90 -24.59
C GLU A 14 13.89 17.99 -25.13
N ALA A 15 13.53 16.86 -25.73
CA ALA A 15 14.48 15.93 -26.34
C ALA A 15 14.79 16.22 -27.82
N GLU A 16 14.39 17.39 -28.35
CA GLU A 16 14.57 17.82 -29.75
C GLU A 16 13.97 16.84 -30.80
N LYS A 17 13.05 15.96 -30.40
CA LYS A 17 12.44 14.95 -31.28
C LYS A 17 11.27 15.49 -32.10
N SER A 18 10.70 16.62 -31.70
CA SER A 18 9.63 17.30 -32.42
C SER A 18 9.59 18.78 -32.02
N TYR A 19 9.04 19.62 -32.88
CA TYR A 19 8.86 21.04 -32.59
C TYR A 19 7.40 21.35 -32.20
N PRO A 20 7.16 22.28 -31.25
CA PRO A 20 5.81 22.73 -30.94
C PRO A 20 5.19 23.44 -32.15
N GLU A 21 3.87 23.26 -32.33
CA GLU A 21 3.12 24.03 -33.32
C GLU A 21 3.06 25.53 -32.94
N MET A 22 2.87 26.40 -33.92
CA MET A 22 2.90 27.86 -33.73
C MET A 22 1.92 28.37 -32.67
N ASP A 23 0.71 27.80 -32.57
CA ASP A 23 -0.26 28.14 -31.51
C ASP A 23 0.27 27.83 -30.10
N LYS A 24 1.06 26.76 -29.96
CA LYS A 24 1.67 26.39 -28.68
C LYS A 24 2.84 27.29 -28.33
N LEU A 25 3.66 27.66 -29.31
CA LEU A 25 4.73 28.65 -29.12
C LEU A 25 4.17 30.00 -28.67
N LEU A 26 3.11 30.49 -29.32
CA LEU A 26 2.46 31.75 -28.93
C LEU A 26 1.86 31.70 -27.53
N LYS A 27 1.29 30.55 -27.13
CA LYS A 27 0.84 30.33 -25.74
C LYS A 27 1.99 30.31 -24.75
N MET A 28 3.12 29.71 -25.10
CA MET A 28 4.34 29.75 -24.27
C MET A 28 4.87 31.17 -24.14
N CYS A 29 4.96 31.93 -25.24
CA CYS A 29 5.32 33.36 -25.23
C CYS A 29 4.39 34.18 -24.32
N SER A 30 3.08 33.94 -24.40
CA SER A 30 2.10 34.63 -23.54
C SER A 30 2.21 34.24 -22.07
N PHE A 31 2.67 33.02 -21.77
CA PHE A 31 2.78 32.50 -20.41
C PHE A 31 4.09 32.94 -19.73
N PHE A 32 5.19 32.90 -20.47
CA PHE A 32 6.52 33.26 -19.99
C PHE A 32 6.86 34.75 -20.20
N GLU A 33 5.92 35.53 -20.74
CA GLU A 33 6.10 36.95 -21.07
C GLU A 33 7.37 37.21 -21.91
N CYS A 34 7.63 36.33 -22.88
CA CYS A 34 8.77 36.43 -23.79
C CYS A 34 8.31 36.56 -25.24
N SER A 35 9.16 37.18 -26.07
CA SER A 35 8.90 37.25 -27.51
C SER A 35 9.11 35.89 -28.19
N LEU A 36 8.56 35.68 -29.38
CA LEU A 36 8.81 34.45 -30.14
C LEU A 36 10.29 34.30 -30.51
N ASP A 37 10.97 35.43 -30.73
CA ASP A 37 12.41 35.44 -31.04
C ASP A 37 13.23 35.08 -29.78
N ASP A 38 12.81 35.54 -28.61
CA ASP A 38 13.41 35.17 -27.32
C ASP A 38 13.29 33.66 -27.05
N LEU A 39 12.16 33.06 -27.43
CA LEU A 39 11.86 31.64 -27.20
C LEU A 39 12.63 30.72 -28.17
N VAL A 40 12.99 31.21 -29.35
CA VAL A 40 13.56 30.41 -30.45
C VAL A 40 15.07 30.66 -30.62
N THR A 41 15.55 31.86 -30.31
CA THR A 41 16.88 32.33 -30.74
C THR A 41 17.77 32.78 -29.58
N ASP A 42 17.19 33.21 -28.45
CA ASP A 42 17.94 33.89 -27.40
C ASP A 42 18.28 32.99 -26.19
N ASP A 43 19.46 33.22 -25.60
CA ASP A 43 19.86 32.60 -24.33
C ASP A 43 19.38 33.49 -23.18
N LEU A 44 18.16 33.18 -22.71
CA LEU A 44 17.47 33.94 -21.66
C LEU A 44 18.12 33.84 -20.27
N THR A 45 19.25 33.14 -20.11
CA THR A 45 19.95 33.01 -18.82
C THR A 45 20.52 34.33 -18.28
N ASN A 46 20.73 35.34 -19.13
CA ASN A 46 21.40 36.60 -18.75
C ASN A 46 20.48 37.83 -18.64
N ARG A 47 19.15 37.65 -18.66
CA ARG A 47 18.20 38.77 -18.62
C ARG A 47 18.29 39.52 -17.27
N PRO A 48 18.52 40.85 -17.23
CA PRO A 48 18.50 41.63 -16.00
C PRO A 48 17.14 41.50 -15.32
N ALA A 49 17.14 41.21 -14.02
CA ALA A 49 15.96 40.83 -13.23
C ALA A 49 14.92 41.96 -13.00
N GLU A 50 14.95 43.03 -13.81
CA GLU A 50 14.14 44.23 -13.62
C GLU A 50 12.82 44.24 -14.44
N ASP A 51 12.69 43.40 -15.48
CA ASP A 51 11.46 43.31 -16.31
C ASP A 51 10.67 42.00 -16.13
N ALA A 52 10.93 41.25 -15.05
CA ALA A 52 10.23 39.99 -14.77
C ALA A 52 8.90 40.23 -14.03
N THR A 53 7.84 40.60 -14.77
CA THR A 53 6.44 40.40 -14.32
C THR A 53 5.95 38.97 -14.46
N ALA A 54 6.73 38.09 -15.11
CA ALA A 54 6.54 36.65 -15.02
C ALA A 54 6.49 36.25 -13.54
N PRO A 55 5.48 35.46 -13.11
CA PRO A 55 5.37 35.06 -11.72
C PRO A 55 6.65 34.29 -11.38
N LYS A 56 7.57 34.93 -10.65
CA LYS A 56 8.68 34.25 -9.99
C LYS A 56 8.04 33.09 -9.26
N MET A 57 8.38 31.85 -9.64
CA MET A 57 8.09 30.71 -8.78
C MET A 57 8.58 31.14 -7.40
N PRO A 58 7.68 31.17 -6.39
CA PRO A 58 8.03 31.76 -5.11
C PRO A 58 9.27 31.03 -4.61
N GLY A 59 10.39 31.75 -4.51
CA GLY A 59 11.66 31.25 -3.96
C GLY A 59 11.59 31.06 -2.44
N GLY A 60 10.45 30.57 -1.96
CA GLY A 60 10.24 30.11 -0.60
C GLY A 60 10.57 28.62 -0.47
N PRO A 61 10.61 28.08 0.76
CA PRO A 61 10.73 26.65 0.95
C PRO A 61 9.63 25.92 0.17
N ALA A 62 9.94 24.74 -0.40
CA ALA A 62 8.96 23.90 -1.05
C ALA A 62 7.75 23.74 -0.13
N THR A 63 6.56 24.02 -0.66
CA THR A 63 5.30 23.98 0.09
C THR A 63 4.40 22.91 -0.48
N ASP A 64 3.55 22.30 0.36
CA ASP A 64 2.59 21.29 -0.09
C ASP A 64 1.46 21.94 -0.89
N VAL A 65 1.70 22.15 -2.20
CA VAL A 65 0.74 22.78 -3.11
C VAL A 65 -0.44 21.85 -3.42
N CYS A 66 -0.22 20.53 -3.39
CA CYS A 66 -1.21 19.54 -3.81
C CYS A 66 -2.07 18.99 -2.65
N GLY A 67 -1.76 19.37 -1.40
CA GLY A 67 -2.41 18.81 -0.21
C GLY A 67 -2.07 17.33 0.03
N TYR A 68 -0.87 16.93 -0.37
CA TYR A 68 -0.39 15.55 -0.26
C TYR A 68 -0.26 15.09 1.19
N ASP A 69 0.23 15.93 2.09
CA ASP A 69 0.46 15.56 3.48
C ASP A 69 -0.86 15.17 4.17
N ASP A 70 -1.90 15.98 4.00
CA ASP A 70 -3.23 15.72 4.54
C ASP A 70 -3.86 14.47 3.92
N HIS A 71 -3.70 14.28 2.61
CA HIS A 71 -4.15 13.07 1.92
C HIS A 71 -3.45 11.82 2.49
N ALA A 72 -2.14 11.84 2.59
CA ALA A 72 -1.32 10.73 3.09
C ALA A 72 -1.61 10.42 4.56
N LYS A 73 -1.79 11.44 5.40
CA LYS A 73 -2.22 11.28 6.81
C LYS A 73 -3.61 10.67 6.90
N SER A 74 -4.55 11.10 6.06
CA SER A 74 -5.90 10.50 6.03
C SER A 74 -5.83 9.02 5.65
N LEU A 75 -5.03 8.67 4.66
CA LEU A 75 -4.82 7.29 4.25
C LEU A 75 -4.17 6.45 5.36
N ALA A 76 -3.14 7.00 6.02
CA ALA A 76 -2.44 6.37 7.14
C ALA A 76 -3.34 6.05 8.33
N TRP A 77 -4.46 6.75 8.51
CA TRP A 77 -5.48 6.39 9.49
C TRP A 77 -6.52 5.41 8.96
N ARG A 78 -6.98 5.59 7.71
CA ARG A 78 -8.06 4.76 7.14
C ARG A 78 -7.66 3.30 6.97
N ILE A 79 -6.44 3.01 6.47
CA ILE A 79 -5.99 1.63 6.27
C ILE A 79 -5.96 0.84 7.59
N PRO A 80 -5.20 1.26 8.62
CA PRO A 80 -5.13 0.49 9.86
C PRO A 80 -6.48 0.43 10.59
N THR A 81 -7.32 1.47 10.54
CA THR A 81 -8.68 1.40 11.10
C THR A 81 -9.54 0.36 10.39
N GLY A 82 -9.44 0.24 9.06
CA GLY A 82 -10.15 -0.78 8.30
C GLY A 82 -9.72 -2.20 8.70
N ILE A 83 -8.41 -2.44 8.84
CA ILE A 83 -7.87 -3.73 9.32
C ILE A 83 -8.34 -4.00 10.75
N ALA A 84 -8.33 -2.98 11.62
CA ALA A 84 -8.79 -3.10 13.01
C ALA A 84 -10.25 -3.54 13.10
N PHE A 85 -11.16 -3.00 12.27
CA PHE A 85 -12.56 -3.45 12.26
C PHE A 85 -12.71 -4.94 11.91
N ILE A 86 -11.90 -5.47 11.01
CA ILE A 86 -11.90 -6.90 10.67
C ILE A 86 -11.44 -7.73 11.86
N MET A 87 -10.35 -7.32 12.51
CA MET A 87 -9.83 -8.01 13.70
C MET A 87 -10.80 -7.92 14.89
N LEU A 88 -11.54 -6.82 15.04
CA LEU A 88 -12.61 -6.71 16.03
C LEU A 88 -13.74 -7.72 15.78
N GLY A 89 -14.08 -7.99 14.51
CA GLY A 89 -15.02 -9.05 14.16
C GLY A 89 -14.54 -10.44 14.58
N ILE A 90 -13.23 -10.71 14.48
CA ILE A 90 -12.62 -11.97 14.94
C ILE A 90 -12.53 -12.03 16.48
N ALA A 91 -12.19 -10.93 17.14
CA ALA A 91 -12.21 -10.86 18.60
C ALA A 91 -13.63 -11.10 19.14
N TRP A 92 -14.64 -10.58 18.46
CA TRP A 92 -16.04 -10.82 18.75
C TRP A 92 -16.41 -12.30 18.63
N THR A 93 -16.01 -12.98 17.55
CA THR A 93 -16.29 -14.42 17.41
C THR A 93 -15.71 -15.21 18.56
N ILE A 94 -14.43 -14.98 18.89
CA ILE A 94 -13.76 -15.71 19.98
C ILE A 94 -14.46 -15.45 21.33
N PHE A 95 -14.89 -14.21 21.56
CA PHE A 95 -15.60 -13.86 22.78
C PHE A 95 -16.97 -14.57 22.91
N VAL A 96 -17.71 -14.68 21.81
CA VAL A 96 -19.08 -15.25 21.80
C VAL A 96 -19.07 -16.78 21.74
N ASP A 97 -18.07 -17.38 21.09
CA ASP A 97 -17.98 -18.82 20.81
C ASP A 97 -17.65 -19.69 22.05
N GLY A 98 -17.27 -19.11 23.21
CA GLY A 98 -16.93 -19.94 24.38
C GLY A 98 -16.97 -19.31 25.79
N GLY A 99 -17.93 -18.44 26.10
CA GLY A 99 -18.06 -17.93 27.48
C GLY A 99 -18.43 -19.01 28.52
N PRO A 100 -17.92 -18.95 29.78
CA PRO A 100 -18.30 -19.87 30.88
C PRO A 100 -19.73 -19.63 31.40
N THR A 101 -20.30 -18.50 31.00
CA THR A 101 -21.70 -18.16 31.20
C THR A 101 -22.38 -18.32 29.85
N GLY A 102 -23.02 -19.47 29.64
CA GLY A 102 -23.80 -19.79 28.45
C GLY A 102 -25.01 -18.87 28.30
N ILE A 103 -24.78 -17.60 27.97
CA ILE A 103 -25.85 -16.67 27.60
C ILE A 103 -26.31 -16.99 26.17
N LEU A 104 -25.48 -17.63 25.35
CA LEU A 104 -25.82 -18.00 23.97
C LEU A 104 -25.31 -19.41 23.66
N HIS A 105 -26.01 -20.42 24.17
CA HIS A 105 -25.85 -21.81 23.68
C HIS A 105 -26.31 -21.97 22.21
N GLU A 106 -26.82 -20.89 21.59
CA GLU A 106 -27.21 -20.75 20.17
C GLU A 106 -26.41 -19.60 19.49
N GLY A 107 -25.17 -19.35 19.95
CA GLY A 107 -24.34 -18.19 19.60
C GLY A 107 -23.76 -18.15 18.19
N ASP A 108 -23.84 -19.24 17.42
CA ASP A 108 -23.24 -19.36 16.08
C ASP A 108 -23.67 -18.23 15.15
N LEU A 109 -24.98 -17.93 15.09
CA LEU A 109 -25.48 -16.88 14.21
C LEU A 109 -24.97 -15.50 14.66
N LEU A 110 -24.86 -15.24 15.97
CA LEU A 110 -24.39 -13.95 16.49
C LEU A 110 -22.88 -13.78 16.35
N ALA A 111 -22.10 -14.84 16.55
CA ALA A 111 -20.68 -14.88 16.30
C ALA A 111 -20.40 -14.59 14.82
N VAL A 112 -21.04 -15.35 13.93
CA VAL A 112 -20.93 -15.19 12.47
C VAL A 112 -21.41 -13.81 12.02
N ALA A 113 -22.52 -13.31 12.56
CA ALA A 113 -23.02 -11.97 12.25
C ALA A 113 -22.01 -10.88 12.64
N GLY A 114 -21.35 -10.99 13.80
CA GLY A 114 -20.34 -10.03 14.23
C GLY A 114 -19.06 -10.09 13.38
N LEU A 115 -18.64 -11.28 12.96
CA LEU A 115 -17.54 -11.44 11.99
C LEU A 115 -17.86 -10.72 10.68
N PHE A 116 -19.03 -11.00 10.09
CA PHE A 116 -19.44 -10.35 8.85
C PHE A 116 -19.60 -8.84 9.01
N ALA A 117 -20.13 -8.37 10.15
CA ALA A 117 -20.21 -6.95 10.45
C ALA A 117 -18.82 -6.29 10.48
N GLY A 118 -17.82 -6.94 11.11
CA GLY A 118 -16.44 -6.48 11.12
C GLY A 118 -15.81 -6.43 9.72
N ILE A 119 -16.04 -7.46 8.90
CA ILE A 119 -15.59 -7.51 7.50
C ILE A 119 -16.22 -6.38 6.68
N VAL A 120 -17.54 -6.22 6.75
CA VAL A 120 -18.26 -5.18 6.01
C VAL A 120 -17.81 -3.78 6.45
N ALA A 121 -17.66 -3.54 7.76
CA ALA A 121 -17.17 -2.28 8.29
C ALA A 121 -15.72 -2.00 7.83
N GLY A 122 -14.84 -2.99 7.89
CA GLY A 122 -13.46 -2.89 7.42
C GLY A 122 -13.39 -2.56 5.94
N MET A 123 -14.11 -3.31 5.10
CA MET A 123 -14.17 -3.08 3.65
C MET A 123 -14.77 -1.72 3.29
N ALA A 124 -15.79 -1.25 4.03
CA ALA A 124 -16.40 0.06 3.84
C ALA A 124 -15.41 1.21 4.10
N VAL A 125 -14.36 1.00 4.90
CA VAL A 125 -13.28 1.97 5.11
C VAL A 125 -12.16 1.79 4.07
N LEU A 126 -11.74 0.54 3.83
CA LEU A 126 -10.58 0.22 2.99
C LEU A 126 -10.82 0.51 1.50
N ILE A 127 -11.96 0.10 0.96
CA ILE A 127 -12.24 0.23 -0.49
C ILE A 127 -12.25 1.72 -0.91
N PRO A 128 -13.01 2.62 -0.23
CA PRO A 128 -12.98 4.04 -0.59
C PRO A 128 -11.62 4.69 -0.35
N ALA A 129 -10.86 4.25 0.66
CA ALA A 129 -9.52 4.76 0.91
C ALA A 129 -8.56 4.43 -0.25
N GLY A 130 -8.56 3.17 -0.70
CA GLY A 130 -7.75 2.72 -1.84
C GLY A 130 -8.13 3.43 -3.15
N MET A 131 -9.43 3.55 -3.44
CA MET A 131 -9.89 4.26 -4.64
C MET A 131 -9.49 5.74 -4.64
N ARG A 132 -9.61 6.42 -3.49
CA ARG A 132 -9.19 7.84 -3.37
C ARG A 132 -7.68 8.00 -3.52
N HIS A 133 -6.91 7.07 -2.98
CA HIS A 133 -5.46 7.09 -3.12
C HIS A 133 -5.04 6.90 -4.57
N SER A 134 -5.58 5.89 -5.26
CA SER A 134 -5.30 5.66 -6.69
C SER A 134 -5.71 6.88 -7.55
N ALA A 135 -6.88 7.48 -7.29
CA ALA A 135 -7.30 8.70 -7.98
C ALA A 135 -6.38 9.91 -7.70
N PHE A 136 -5.86 10.02 -6.48
CA PHE A 136 -4.91 11.07 -6.10
C PHE A 136 -3.56 10.89 -6.81
N VAL A 137 -3.02 9.66 -6.81
CA VAL A 137 -1.73 9.33 -7.47
C VAL A 137 -1.78 9.67 -8.96
N LYS A 138 -2.89 9.32 -9.63
CA LYS A 138 -3.09 9.64 -11.05
C LYS A 138 -3.20 11.13 -11.34
N SER A 139 -3.78 11.91 -10.41
CA SER A 139 -3.91 13.37 -10.57
C SER A 139 -2.67 14.14 -10.15
N HIS A 140 -1.84 13.58 -9.25
CA HIS A 140 -0.61 14.19 -8.73
C HIS A 140 0.58 13.22 -8.81
N PRO A 141 1.10 12.92 -10.02
CA PRO A 141 2.13 11.89 -10.19
C PRO A 141 3.52 12.30 -9.72
N TYR A 142 3.74 13.61 -9.59
CA TYR A 142 5.00 14.17 -9.15
C TYR A 142 4.74 15.18 -8.06
N ILE A 143 5.44 15.02 -6.95
CA ILE A 143 5.38 15.88 -5.78
C ILE A 143 6.83 16.24 -5.42
N GLU A 144 7.10 17.54 -5.33
CA GLU A 144 8.40 18.03 -4.89
C GLU A 144 8.61 17.75 -3.40
N ASP A 145 9.84 17.45 -3.00
CA ASP A 145 10.15 17.16 -1.60
C ASP A 145 10.12 18.44 -0.76
N PHE A 146 9.06 18.57 0.05
CA PHE A 146 8.87 19.67 0.99
C PHE A 146 9.17 19.29 2.45
N TYR A 147 9.57 18.05 2.71
CA TYR A 147 9.85 17.60 4.08
C TYR A 147 11.31 17.86 4.47
N THR A 148 11.49 18.43 5.65
CA THR A 148 12.81 18.67 6.22
C THR A 148 13.46 17.38 6.74
N ASP A 149 14.79 17.34 6.80
CA ASP A 149 15.53 16.21 7.37
C ASP A 149 15.23 15.98 8.86
N GLU A 150 14.90 17.05 9.58
CA GLU A 150 14.46 16.98 10.98
C GLU A 150 13.12 16.23 11.10
N GLU A 151 12.16 16.51 10.22
CA GLU A 151 10.87 15.81 10.18
C GLU A 151 11.03 14.33 9.83
N LYS A 152 11.88 14.02 8.84
CA LYS A 152 12.23 12.64 8.46
C LYS A 152 12.87 11.88 9.62
N THR A 153 13.77 12.53 10.35
CA THR A 153 14.42 11.95 11.53
C THR A 153 13.44 11.72 12.67
N LYS A 154 12.54 12.68 12.93
CA LYS A 154 11.49 12.56 13.94
C LYS A 154 10.54 11.42 13.62
N ALA A 155 10.09 11.30 12.37
CA ALA A 155 9.21 10.22 11.94
C ALA A 155 9.89 8.85 12.04
N ARG A 156 11.19 8.74 11.71
CA ARG A 156 11.96 7.50 11.90
C ARG A 156 12.00 7.06 13.37
N LYS A 157 12.20 8.00 14.30
CA LYS A 157 12.13 7.72 15.75
C LYS A 157 10.73 7.25 16.16
N GLN A 158 9.69 7.93 15.67
CA GLN A 158 8.29 7.55 15.95
C GLN A 158 7.92 6.18 15.37
N LEU A 159 8.45 5.81 14.21
CA LEU A 159 8.32 4.47 13.63
C LEU A 159 8.95 3.43 14.55
N GLY A 160 10.20 3.64 14.97
CA GLY A 160 10.90 2.73 15.88
C GLY A 160 10.14 2.51 17.19
N VAL A 161 9.67 3.60 17.82
CA VAL A 161 8.84 3.51 19.03
C VAL A 161 7.52 2.78 18.77
N GLY A 162 6.85 3.06 17.65
CA GLY A 162 5.60 2.40 17.28
C GLY A 162 5.76 0.89 17.11
N ILE A 163 6.84 0.44 16.47
CA ILE A 163 7.16 -0.99 16.32
C ILE A 163 7.40 -1.64 17.69
N ILE A 164 8.21 -1.03 18.55
CA ILE A 164 8.49 -1.57 19.88
C ILE A 164 7.21 -1.67 20.71
N VAL A 165 6.39 -0.62 20.71
CA VAL A 165 5.11 -0.59 21.45
C VAL A 165 4.16 -1.66 20.90
N GLY A 166 4.01 -1.79 19.58
CA GLY A 166 3.14 -2.81 18.99
C GLY A 166 3.59 -4.24 19.29
N ILE A 167 4.91 -4.51 19.27
CA ILE A 167 5.45 -5.82 19.64
C ILE A 167 5.21 -6.11 21.12
N ALA A 168 5.46 -5.14 22.00
CA ALA A 168 5.20 -5.28 23.43
C ALA A 168 3.70 -5.53 23.74
N ASP A 169 2.81 -4.84 23.04
CA ASP A 169 1.36 -5.02 23.14
C ASP A 169 0.91 -6.41 22.67
N ALA A 170 1.49 -6.92 21.58
CA ALA A 170 1.26 -8.30 21.13
C ALA A 170 1.72 -9.32 22.18
N PHE A 171 2.91 -9.16 22.77
CA PHE A 171 3.36 -10.03 23.86
C PHE A 171 2.43 -9.97 25.08
N LEU A 172 1.91 -8.78 25.41
CA LEU A 172 0.92 -8.63 26.47
C LEU A 172 -0.37 -9.42 26.17
N GLY A 173 -0.80 -9.44 24.91
CA GLY A 173 -1.92 -10.28 24.45
C GLY A 173 -1.68 -11.76 24.68
N ILE A 174 -0.49 -12.24 24.33
CA ILE A 174 -0.10 -13.65 24.58
C ILE A 174 -0.09 -13.95 26.08
N LEU A 175 0.43 -13.04 26.91
CA LEU A 175 0.42 -13.19 28.38
C LEU A 175 -1.01 -13.24 28.94
N ALA A 176 -1.94 -12.45 28.40
CA ALA A 176 -3.35 -12.48 28.81
C ALA A 176 -4.01 -13.83 28.48
N MET A 177 -3.71 -14.40 27.31
CA MET A 177 -4.17 -15.74 26.94
C MET A 177 -3.60 -16.79 27.89
N ILE A 178 -2.28 -16.78 28.15
CA ILE A 178 -1.64 -17.73 29.07
C ILE A 178 -2.19 -17.61 30.50
N ALA A 179 -2.47 -16.39 30.98
CA ALA A 179 -2.97 -16.16 32.34
C ALA A 179 -4.41 -16.68 32.56
N THR A 180 -5.17 -16.83 31.47
CA THR A 180 -6.56 -17.31 31.49
C THR A 180 -6.69 -18.75 30.98
N ASP A 181 -5.57 -19.36 30.59
CA ASP A 181 -5.49 -20.74 30.12
C ASP A 181 -6.01 -21.72 31.19
N ASN A 182 -6.76 -22.74 30.76
CA ASN A 182 -7.44 -23.72 31.63
C ASN A 182 -8.36 -23.12 32.71
N SER A 183 -8.76 -21.85 32.58
CA SER A 183 -9.71 -21.20 33.47
C SER A 183 -11.08 -21.08 32.80
N ALA A 184 -12.12 -20.78 33.60
CA ALA A 184 -13.43 -20.44 33.05
C ALA A 184 -13.37 -19.23 32.07
N HIS A 185 -12.29 -18.46 32.04
CA HIS A 185 -12.16 -17.22 31.26
C HIS A 185 -11.26 -17.37 30.02
N GLU A 186 -10.97 -18.58 29.58
CA GLU A 186 -10.09 -18.86 28.42
C GLU A 186 -10.48 -18.06 27.16
N ASN A 187 -11.76 -18.07 26.79
CA ASN A 187 -12.25 -17.34 25.62
C ASN A 187 -12.23 -15.82 25.78
N LEU A 188 -12.40 -15.32 27.01
CA LEU A 188 -12.17 -13.91 27.32
C LEU A 188 -10.70 -13.54 27.12
N GLY A 189 -9.78 -14.41 27.53
CA GLY A 189 -8.34 -14.27 27.27
C GLY A 189 -8.00 -14.23 25.79
N GLY A 190 -8.56 -15.17 25.01
CA GLY A 190 -8.40 -15.21 23.56
C GLY A 190 -8.96 -13.95 22.86
N ALA A 191 -10.12 -13.46 23.31
CA ALA A 191 -10.69 -12.21 22.81
C ALA A 191 -9.81 -11.00 23.15
N ILE A 192 -9.33 -10.89 24.40
CA ILE A 192 -8.41 -9.82 24.82
C ILE A 192 -7.11 -9.88 24.01
N MET A 193 -6.55 -11.07 23.78
CA MET A 193 -5.37 -11.25 22.93
C MET A 193 -5.63 -10.68 21.53
N MET A 194 -6.77 -11.03 20.91
CA MET A 194 -7.10 -10.50 19.58
C MET A 194 -7.33 -8.99 19.56
N LEU A 195 -7.89 -8.40 20.62
CA LEU A 195 -8.01 -6.94 20.73
C LEU A 195 -6.64 -6.27 20.83
N LEU A 196 -5.71 -6.84 21.60
CA LEU A 196 -4.34 -6.32 21.72
C LEU A 196 -3.57 -6.50 20.41
N PHE A 197 -3.74 -7.61 19.71
CA PHE A 197 -3.20 -7.77 18.36
C PHE A 197 -3.77 -6.73 17.40
N ALA A 198 -5.06 -6.41 17.52
CA ALA A 198 -5.68 -5.38 16.70
C ALA A 198 -5.09 -3.99 16.96
N CYS A 199 -4.88 -3.65 18.23
CA CYS A 199 -4.19 -2.42 18.65
C CYS A 199 -2.75 -2.38 18.16
N ALA A 200 -1.98 -3.46 18.34
CA ALA A 200 -0.60 -3.59 17.87
C ALA A 200 -0.49 -3.36 16.36
N VAL A 201 -1.32 -4.03 15.57
CA VAL A 201 -1.34 -3.88 14.10
C VAL A 201 -1.75 -2.45 13.71
N LEU A 202 -2.76 -1.87 14.36
CA LEU A 202 -3.16 -0.48 14.11
C LEU A 202 -1.99 0.48 14.34
N ILE A 203 -1.27 0.34 15.46
CA ILE A 203 -0.11 1.19 15.79
C ILE A 203 1.00 1.00 14.76
N ILE A 204 1.40 -0.24 14.48
CA ILE A 204 2.53 -0.55 13.58
C ILE A 204 2.22 -0.04 12.17
N VAL A 205 1.04 -0.36 11.62
CA VAL A 205 0.68 0.03 10.26
C VAL A 205 0.53 1.56 10.16
N ASN A 206 -0.12 2.22 11.12
CA ASN A 206 -0.25 3.67 11.13
C ASN A 206 1.12 4.36 11.15
N LYS A 207 2.03 3.95 12.04
CA LYS A 207 3.37 4.55 12.13
C LYS A 207 4.22 4.25 10.89
N SER A 208 4.12 3.05 10.32
CA SER A 208 4.77 2.69 9.06
C SER A 208 4.30 3.56 7.90
N MET A 209 2.99 3.78 7.75
CA MET A 209 2.44 4.65 6.70
C MET A 209 2.80 6.12 6.90
N LEU A 210 2.75 6.61 8.15
CA LEU A 210 3.18 7.97 8.48
C LEU A 210 4.68 8.21 8.26
N TYR A 211 5.50 7.16 8.27
CA TYR A 211 6.89 7.23 7.85
C TYR A 211 7.03 7.16 6.33
N ALA A 212 6.36 6.20 5.69
CA ALA A 212 6.42 5.97 4.25
C ALA A 212 6.01 7.21 3.43
N ARG A 213 5.05 8.00 3.92
CA ARG A 213 4.62 9.24 3.24
C ARG A 213 5.76 10.23 2.98
N LEU A 214 6.84 10.18 3.77
CA LEU A 214 7.96 11.11 3.67
C LEU A 214 8.95 10.72 2.56
N ASN A 215 8.83 9.51 2.00
CA ASN A 215 9.66 9.06 0.90
C ASN A 215 9.04 9.48 -0.44
N LEU A 216 9.14 10.77 -0.76
CA LEU A 216 8.58 11.33 -1.98
C LEU A 216 9.31 10.85 -3.25
N ALA A 217 10.59 10.49 -3.14
CA ALA A 217 11.33 9.86 -4.24
C ALA A 217 10.72 8.50 -4.63
N GLU A 218 10.34 7.69 -3.63
CA GLU A 218 9.67 6.41 -3.85
C GLU A 218 8.24 6.61 -4.35
N TYR A 219 7.50 7.60 -3.83
CA TYR A 219 6.19 7.97 -4.35
C TYR A 219 6.24 8.35 -5.84
N ASN A 220 7.14 9.27 -6.21
CA ASN A 220 7.28 9.75 -7.59
C ASN A 220 7.66 8.61 -8.54
N LYS A 221 8.55 7.72 -8.10
CA LYS A 221 8.93 6.53 -8.87
C LYS A 221 7.74 5.62 -9.11
N ASN A 222 6.99 5.28 -8.06
CA ASN A 222 5.83 4.38 -8.16
C ASN A 222 4.70 4.98 -9.00
N ALA A 223 4.46 6.29 -8.88
CA ALA A 223 3.45 6.99 -9.66
C ALA A 223 3.78 7.03 -11.16
N ILE A 224 5.05 7.27 -11.50
CA ILE A 224 5.55 7.21 -12.87
C ILE A 224 5.41 5.78 -13.42
N ASP A 225 5.89 4.77 -12.67
CA ASP A 225 5.79 3.36 -13.04
C ASP A 225 4.31 2.97 -13.34
N GLU A 226 3.33 3.43 -12.55
CA GLU A 226 1.89 3.16 -12.77
C GLU A 226 1.34 3.82 -14.04
N LEU A 227 1.67 5.09 -14.28
CA LEU A 227 1.20 5.83 -15.45
C LEU A 227 1.81 5.34 -16.76
N GLU A 228 3.11 5.02 -16.76
CA GLU A 228 3.79 4.52 -17.95
C GLU A 228 3.20 3.16 -18.37
N VAL A 229 2.87 2.28 -17.42
CA VAL A 229 2.17 1.03 -17.72
C VAL A 229 0.78 1.28 -18.32
N GLU A 230 -0.01 2.21 -17.76
CA GLU A 230 -1.32 2.55 -18.32
C GLU A 230 -1.22 3.12 -19.74
N ASP A 231 -0.27 4.02 -20.00
CA ASP A 231 -0.06 4.64 -21.30
C ASP A 231 0.37 3.59 -22.33
N ILE A 232 1.28 2.67 -21.96
CA ILE A 232 1.66 1.55 -22.82
C ILE A 232 0.46 0.62 -23.09
N VAL A 233 -0.40 0.40 -22.10
CA VAL A 233 -1.62 -0.41 -22.26
C VAL A 233 -2.63 0.24 -23.18
N LYS A 234 -2.80 1.57 -23.11
CA LYS A 234 -3.75 2.34 -23.94
C LYS A 234 -3.21 2.66 -25.33
N ALA A 235 -1.90 2.62 -25.54
CA ALA A 235 -1.30 2.90 -26.83
C ALA A 235 -1.80 1.90 -27.89
N ALA A 236 -2.30 2.44 -29.01
CA ALA A 236 -2.69 1.67 -30.19
C ALA A 236 -1.44 1.25 -31.00
N ILE A 237 -0.57 0.46 -30.38
CA ILE A 237 0.64 -0.12 -30.98
C ILE A 237 0.46 -1.62 -31.19
N ASP A 238 1.21 -2.18 -32.14
CA ASP A 238 1.21 -3.63 -32.38
C ASP A 238 1.45 -4.40 -31.08
N GLU A 239 0.68 -5.47 -30.86
CA GLU A 239 0.71 -6.29 -29.64
C GLU A 239 2.12 -6.83 -29.33
N GLN A 240 2.93 -7.04 -30.38
CA GLN A 240 4.34 -7.44 -30.27
C GLN A 240 5.21 -6.32 -29.66
N ARG A 241 5.09 -5.08 -30.15
CA ARG A 241 5.85 -3.91 -29.64
C ARG A 241 5.39 -3.51 -28.25
N LYS A 242 4.09 -3.64 -27.97
CA LYS A 242 3.52 -3.46 -26.63
C LYS A 242 4.16 -4.40 -25.63
N LYS A 243 4.30 -5.68 -25.97
CA LYS A 243 5.01 -6.67 -25.16
C LYS A 243 6.50 -6.31 -24.98
N THR A 244 7.18 -5.79 -26.00
CA THR A 244 8.59 -5.40 -25.90
C THR A 244 8.79 -4.17 -25.01
N LEU A 245 7.93 -3.15 -25.10
CA LEU A 245 7.99 -1.96 -24.26
C LEU A 245 7.66 -2.28 -22.80
N LEU A 246 6.64 -3.12 -22.57
CA LEU A 246 6.35 -3.67 -21.23
C LEU A 246 7.50 -4.54 -20.70
N ALA A 247 8.27 -5.20 -21.57
CA ALA A 247 9.44 -5.99 -21.17
C ALA A 247 10.66 -5.12 -20.83
N ALA A 248 10.86 -3.99 -21.50
CA ALA A 248 11.96 -3.04 -21.23
C ALA A 248 11.70 -2.20 -19.96
N HIS A 249 10.45 -1.75 -19.76
CA HIS A 249 9.99 -1.28 -18.45
C HIS A 249 10.02 -2.39 -17.39
N GLY A 250 9.96 -3.61 -17.90
CA GLY A 250 9.84 -4.87 -17.22
C GLY A 250 11.00 -5.29 -16.35
N VAL A 251 12.08 -4.55 -16.14
CA VAL A 251 13.26 -5.04 -15.37
C VAL A 251 13.02 -4.97 -13.86
N LYS A 252 12.64 -3.79 -13.36
CA LYS A 252 12.21 -3.60 -11.97
C LYS A 252 10.88 -4.31 -11.72
N THR A 253 9.95 -4.21 -12.69
CA THR A 253 8.73 -5.02 -12.70
C THR A 253 9.01 -6.51 -12.89
N ARG A 254 10.18 -6.97 -13.38
CA ARG A 254 10.53 -8.41 -13.50
C ARG A 254 10.89 -8.96 -12.15
N LYS A 255 11.70 -8.25 -11.36
CA LYS A 255 11.93 -8.64 -9.96
C LYS A 255 10.62 -8.67 -9.18
N GLU A 256 9.79 -7.64 -9.29
CA GLU A 256 8.49 -7.56 -8.62
C GLU A 256 7.49 -8.61 -9.14
N ARG A 257 7.45 -8.89 -10.46
CA ARG A 257 6.57 -9.88 -11.08
C ARG A 257 7.01 -11.31 -10.81
N ILE A 258 8.32 -11.61 -10.86
CA ILE A 258 8.86 -12.92 -10.49
C ILE A 258 8.57 -13.16 -9.01
N THR A 259 8.89 -12.19 -8.15
CA THR A 259 8.57 -12.27 -6.72
C THR A 259 7.07 -12.47 -6.51
N GLY A 260 6.23 -11.63 -7.13
CA GLY A 260 4.78 -11.70 -7.00
C GLY A 260 4.17 -12.99 -7.54
N SER A 261 4.66 -13.49 -8.68
CA SER A 261 4.17 -14.74 -9.28
C SER A 261 4.59 -15.96 -8.46
N LEU A 262 5.84 -16.01 -8.00
CA LEU A 262 6.34 -17.09 -7.15
C LEU A 262 5.67 -17.05 -5.77
N CYS A 263 5.56 -15.89 -5.14
CA CYS A 263 4.81 -15.71 -3.90
C CYS A 263 3.35 -16.10 -4.07
N GLY A 264 2.70 -15.66 -5.16
CA GLY A 264 1.33 -16.05 -5.48
C GLY A 264 1.19 -17.57 -5.62
N ALA A 265 2.09 -18.22 -6.36
CA ALA A 265 2.10 -19.68 -6.49
C ALA A 265 2.32 -20.39 -5.14
N ILE A 266 3.29 -19.92 -4.34
CA ILE A 266 3.57 -20.45 -2.99
C ILE A 266 2.34 -20.34 -2.10
N MET A 267 1.67 -19.18 -2.08
CA MET A 267 0.50 -18.96 -1.24
C MET A 267 -0.72 -19.76 -1.73
N ILE A 268 -0.88 -19.95 -3.04
CA ILE A 268 -1.91 -20.83 -3.59
C ILE A 268 -1.63 -22.29 -3.19
N ILE A 269 -0.39 -22.77 -3.33
CA ILE A 269 0.01 -24.13 -2.92
C ILE A 269 -0.19 -24.31 -1.41
N ALA A 270 0.23 -23.35 -0.60
CA ALA A 270 0.02 -23.35 0.85
C ALA A 270 -1.47 -23.39 1.20
N THR A 271 -2.30 -22.65 0.48
CA THR A 271 -3.76 -22.67 0.67
C THR A 271 -4.37 -24.01 0.28
N ILE A 272 -3.95 -24.60 -0.84
CA ILE A 272 -4.37 -25.94 -1.25
C ILE A 272 -3.99 -26.95 -0.16
N ALA A 273 -2.74 -26.94 0.31
CA ALA A 273 -2.26 -27.83 1.36
C ALA A 273 -3.05 -27.64 2.67
N GLY A 274 -3.26 -26.39 3.09
CA GLY A 274 -4.04 -26.06 4.28
C GLY A 274 -5.49 -26.54 4.18
N LEU A 275 -6.15 -26.35 3.03
CA LEU A 275 -7.51 -26.83 2.80
C LEU A 275 -7.58 -28.36 2.77
N VAL A 276 -6.61 -29.03 2.14
CA VAL A 276 -6.55 -30.50 2.15
C VAL A 276 -6.42 -31.00 3.59
N MET A 277 -5.51 -30.44 4.39
CA MET A 277 -5.35 -30.82 5.80
C MET A 277 -6.59 -30.51 6.65
N LEU A 278 -7.25 -29.38 6.38
CA LEU A 278 -8.47 -28.98 7.07
C LEU A 278 -9.62 -29.98 6.84
N PHE A 279 -9.82 -30.42 5.59
CA PHE A 279 -10.94 -31.28 5.22
C PHE A 279 -10.61 -32.79 5.21
N GLN A 280 -9.34 -33.18 5.34
CA GLN A 280 -8.94 -34.60 5.32
C GLN A 280 -9.65 -35.46 6.37
N PRO A 281 -9.82 -35.04 7.65
CA PRO A 281 -10.52 -35.86 8.64
C PRO A 281 -11.99 -36.10 8.28
N ILE A 282 -12.67 -35.05 7.79
CA ILE A 282 -14.07 -35.11 7.35
C ILE A 282 -14.20 -36.02 6.13
N ALA A 283 -13.26 -35.94 5.18
CA ALA A 283 -13.23 -36.82 4.01
C ALA A 283 -12.99 -38.30 4.38
N GLN A 284 -12.38 -38.58 5.53
CA GLN A 284 -12.21 -39.92 6.07
C GLN A 284 -13.44 -40.42 6.84
N GLY A 285 -14.51 -39.62 6.93
CA GLY A 285 -15.74 -39.95 7.64
C GLY A 285 -15.63 -39.80 9.16
N ILE A 286 -14.61 -39.07 9.65
CA ILE A 286 -14.48 -38.73 11.07
C ILE A 286 -15.47 -37.59 11.35
N ASP A 287 -16.28 -37.76 12.40
CA ASP A 287 -17.19 -36.72 12.86
C ASP A 287 -16.38 -35.47 13.27
N PRO A 288 -16.73 -34.25 12.80
CA PRO A 288 -16.01 -33.02 13.17
C PRO A 288 -15.76 -32.83 14.67
N ASP A 289 -16.67 -33.35 15.51
CA ASP A 289 -16.57 -33.27 16.98
C ASP A 289 -15.47 -34.19 17.55
N ASP A 290 -15.10 -35.24 16.83
CA ASP A 290 -14.05 -36.19 17.20
C ASP A 290 -12.66 -35.79 16.66
N VAL A 291 -12.58 -34.74 15.85
CA VAL A 291 -11.32 -34.29 15.26
C VAL A 291 -10.53 -33.47 16.28
N ASN A 292 -9.30 -33.90 16.56
CA ASN A 292 -8.36 -33.09 17.33
C ASN A 292 -7.80 -31.94 16.48
N TRP A 293 -8.52 -30.83 16.43
CA TRP A 293 -8.15 -29.62 15.68
C TRP A 293 -6.86 -28.96 16.17
N THR A 294 -6.48 -29.16 17.44
CA THR A 294 -5.21 -28.63 17.97
C THR A 294 -4.01 -29.40 17.41
N ALA A 295 -4.14 -30.71 17.19
CA ALA A 295 -3.13 -31.54 16.54
C ALA A 295 -3.15 -31.39 15.01
N ASN A 296 -4.32 -31.12 14.42
CA ASN A 296 -4.47 -30.89 12.99
C ASN A 296 -4.09 -29.44 12.62
N MET A 297 -2.81 -29.10 12.75
CA MET A 297 -2.21 -27.77 12.55
C MET A 297 -2.28 -27.25 11.08
N PHE A 298 -3.42 -27.38 10.41
CA PHE A 298 -3.63 -26.99 9.01
C PHE A 298 -3.24 -25.54 8.75
N TRP A 299 -3.41 -24.67 9.74
CA TRP A 299 -3.09 -23.25 9.65
C TRP A 299 -1.59 -22.94 9.49
N MET A 300 -0.72 -23.87 9.88
CA MET A 300 0.72 -23.74 9.68
C MET A 300 1.09 -23.68 8.20
N ALA A 301 0.25 -24.18 7.29
CA ALA A 301 0.49 -24.10 5.86
C ALA A 301 0.65 -22.64 5.40
N TRP A 302 -0.17 -21.71 5.90
CA TRP A 302 -0.05 -20.29 5.56
C TRP A 302 1.17 -19.62 6.18
N VAL A 303 1.56 -19.99 7.41
CA VAL A 303 2.77 -19.48 8.06
C VAL A 303 4.02 -19.91 7.27
N ILE A 304 4.11 -21.20 6.93
CA ILE A 304 5.21 -21.74 6.13
C ILE A 304 5.20 -21.10 4.74
N GLY A 305 4.04 -20.98 4.10
CA GLY A 305 3.89 -20.31 2.80
C GLY A 305 4.38 -18.85 2.83
N GLY A 306 4.01 -18.09 3.86
CA GLY A 306 4.46 -16.71 4.04
C GLY A 306 5.97 -16.60 4.22
N LEU A 307 6.57 -17.46 5.03
CA LEU A 307 8.03 -17.53 5.21
C LEU A 307 8.74 -17.90 3.90
N CYS A 308 8.24 -18.90 3.18
CA CYS A 308 8.76 -19.28 1.86
C CYS A 308 8.66 -18.14 0.84
N CYS A 309 7.55 -17.42 0.81
CA CYS A 309 7.40 -16.23 -0.04
C CYS A 309 8.42 -15.15 0.33
N GLY A 310 8.65 -14.89 1.62
CA GLY A 310 9.70 -13.96 2.07
C GLY A 310 11.10 -14.39 1.63
N ILE A 311 11.42 -15.68 1.76
CA ILE A 311 12.69 -16.24 1.28
C ILE A 311 12.84 -16.02 -0.23
N VAL A 312 11.79 -16.31 -1.01
CA VAL A 312 11.82 -16.11 -2.46
C VAL A 312 12.03 -14.64 -2.82
N ALA A 313 11.37 -13.70 -2.14
CA ALA A 313 11.57 -12.28 -2.40
C ALA A 313 13.04 -11.87 -2.18
N LEU A 314 13.69 -12.40 -1.15
CA LEU A 314 15.11 -12.16 -0.90
C LEU A 314 16.00 -12.80 -1.98
N LEU A 315 15.71 -14.04 -2.38
CA LEU A 315 16.46 -14.73 -3.43
C LEU A 315 16.34 -14.04 -4.79
N VAL A 316 15.14 -13.59 -5.15
CA VAL A 316 14.91 -12.87 -6.40
C VAL A 316 15.71 -11.56 -6.41
N ASN A 317 15.69 -10.81 -5.31
CA ASN A 317 16.48 -9.59 -5.21
C ASN A 317 18.00 -9.85 -5.26
N ALA A 318 18.47 -10.98 -4.72
CA ALA A 318 19.89 -11.31 -4.68
C ALA A 318 20.44 -11.89 -5.99
N PHE A 319 19.64 -12.69 -6.72
CA PHE A 319 20.12 -13.51 -7.84
C PHE A 319 19.55 -13.12 -9.21
N VAL A 320 18.49 -12.32 -9.27
CA VAL A 320 18.01 -11.81 -10.56
C VAL A 320 18.81 -10.56 -10.90
N GLU A 321 19.54 -10.60 -12.01
CA GLU A 321 20.32 -9.48 -12.49
C GLU A 321 19.41 -8.32 -12.95
N ASP A 322 19.86 -7.09 -12.69
CA ASP A 322 19.28 -5.86 -13.23
C ASP A 322 19.80 -5.68 -14.67
N GLU A 323 19.25 -6.44 -15.63
CA GLU A 323 19.56 -6.29 -17.07
C GLU A 323 18.88 -5.06 -17.69
#